data_AF-A0A8T4SU33-F1
#
_entry.id   AF-A0A8T4SU33-F1
#
_cell.length_a   1.000
_cell.length_b   1.000
_cell.length_c   1.000
_cell.angle_alpha   90.00
_cell.angle_beta   90.00
_cell.angle_gamma   90.00
#
_symmetry.space_group_name_H-M   'P 1'
#
loop_
_entity.id
_entity.type
_entity.pdbx_description
1 polymer ?
#
loop_
_entity_poly.entity_id
_entity_poly.type
_entity_poly.pdbx_seq_one_letter_code
_entity_poly.pdbx_strand_id
1 'polypeptide(L)'
;MQQSKLVFYAKRAVEQHPEAFEALMEFERTGKLPKPNPKERANFTIDAKILRQYRAHCKEQGLNMSARIEKYIEQELSNLPLSKKKGK
;
A
#
# COMPACT_ATOMS: atom_id res chain seq x y z
N MET A 1 -33.75 5.36 -26.49
CA MET A 1 -33.19 6.53 -25.78
C MET A 1 -31.70 6.60 -26.07
N GLN A 2 -31.24 7.59 -26.85
CA GLN A 2 -29.81 7.79 -27.06
C GLN A 2 -29.19 8.26 -25.74
N GLN A 3 -28.29 7.46 -25.18
CA GLN A 3 -27.53 7.85 -24.00
C GLN A 3 -26.68 9.07 -24.35
N SER A 4 -26.71 10.11 -23.53
CA SER A 4 -25.88 11.29 -23.77
C SER A 4 -24.40 10.86 -23.74
N LYS A 5 -23.59 11.43 -24.64
CA LYS A 5 -22.14 11.12 -24.73
C LYS A 5 -21.47 11.25 -23.35
N LEU A 6 -21.93 12.18 -22.54
CA LEU A 6 -21.46 12.41 -21.18
C LEU A 6 -21.68 11.21 -20.25
N VAL A 7 -22.86 10.58 -20.27
CA VAL A 7 -23.14 9.40 -19.44
C VAL A 7 -22.29 8.20 -19.89
N PHE A 8 -22.04 8.07 -21.19
CA PHE A 8 -21.14 7.03 -21.70
C PHE A 8 -19.70 7.19 -21.18
N TYR A 9 -19.13 8.41 -21.27
CA TYR A 9 -17.79 8.66 -20.75
C TYR A 9 -17.72 8.53 -19.23
N ALA A 10 -18.75 8.96 -18.50
CA ALA A 10 -18.78 8.84 -17.04
C ALA A 10 -18.72 7.36 -16.59
N LYS A 11 -19.52 6.48 -17.21
CA LYS A 11 -19.47 5.03 -16.93
C LYS A 11 -18.09 4.44 -17.21
N ARG A 12 -17.50 4.82 -18.35
CA ARG A 12 -16.17 4.34 -18.75
C ARG A 12 -15.07 4.82 -17.80
N ALA A 13 -15.17 6.03 -17.26
CA ALA A 13 -14.22 6.56 -16.28
C ALA A 13 -14.28 5.79 -14.95
N VAL A 14 -15.48 5.41 -14.49
CA VAL A 14 -15.66 4.58 -13.29
C VAL A 14 -15.06 3.19 -13.48
N GLU A 15 -15.27 2.57 -14.64
CA GLU A 15 -14.69 1.26 -14.96
C GLU A 15 -13.16 1.29 -15.05
N GLN A 16 -12.59 2.37 -15.58
CA GLN A 16 -11.15 2.50 -15.78
C GLN A 16 -10.39 2.86 -14.51
N HIS A 17 -11.04 3.53 -13.56
CA HIS A 17 -10.40 4.05 -12.35
C HIS A 17 -11.24 3.82 -11.08
N PRO A 18 -11.63 2.57 -10.74
CA PRO A 18 -12.47 2.29 -9.59
C PRO A 18 -11.87 2.81 -8.27
N GLU A 19 -10.56 2.67 -8.09
CA GLU A 19 -9.81 3.13 -6.91
C GLU A 19 -9.95 4.65 -6.67
N ALA A 20 -10.04 5.45 -7.74
CA ALA A 20 -10.21 6.89 -7.62
C ALA A 20 -11.60 7.27 -7.10
N PHE A 21 -12.63 6.53 -7.51
CA PHE A 21 -13.99 6.74 -7.03
C PHE A 21 -14.19 6.23 -5.61
N GLU A 22 -13.56 5.11 -5.23
CA GLU A 22 -13.51 4.66 -3.84
C GLU A 22 -12.84 5.70 -2.93
N ALA A 23 -11.72 6.29 -3.39
CA ALA A 23 -11.05 7.36 -2.66
C ALA A 23 -11.94 8.60 -2.48
N LEU A 24 -12.74 8.96 -3.49
CA LEU A 24 -13.69 10.07 -3.42
C LEU A 24 -14.86 9.77 -2.46
N MET A 25 -15.38 8.54 -2.46
CA MET A 25 -16.41 8.11 -1.50
C MET A 25 -15.90 8.18 -0.05
N GLU A 26 -14.65 7.80 0.17
CA GLU A 26 -14.02 7.88 1.49
C GLU A 26 -13.76 9.34 1.91
N PHE A 27 -13.48 10.24 0.94
CA PHE A 27 -13.40 11.68 1.19
C PHE A 27 -14.75 12.26 1.63
N GLU A 28 -15.86 11.91 0.98
CA GLU A 28 -17.19 12.38 1.41
C GLU A 28 -17.51 11.94 2.85
N ARG A 29 -17.10 10.72 3.23
CA ARG A 29 -17.32 10.19 4.58
C ARG A 29 -16.45 10.85 5.65
N THR A 30 -15.20 11.18 5.32
CA THR A 30 -14.17 11.55 6.33
C THR A 30 -13.65 12.98 6.22
N GLY A 31 -13.96 13.68 5.13
CA GLY A 31 -13.44 14.99 4.76
C GLY A 31 -11.96 14.99 4.37
N LYS A 32 -11.34 13.81 4.17
CA LYS A 32 -9.91 13.66 3.86
C LYS A 32 -9.71 12.65 2.74
N LEU A 33 -8.93 13.02 1.74
CA LEU A 33 -8.60 12.12 0.64
C LEU A 33 -7.68 11.02 1.21
N PRO A 34 -8.02 9.74 1.03
CA PRO A 34 -7.12 8.67 1.44
C PRO A 34 -5.80 8.82 0.69
N LYS A 35 -4.69 8.69 1.41
CA LYS A 35 -3.37 8.71 0.78
C LYS A 35 -3.29 7.48 -0.12
N PRO A 36 -2.80 7.59 -1.36
CA PRO A 36 -2.76 6.47 -2.30
C PRO A 36 -1.98 5.26 -1.76
N ASN A 37 -1.05 5.49 -0.84
CA ASN A 37 -0.37 4.43 -0.08
C ASN A 37 -0.45 4.74 1.42
N PRO A 38 -1.50 4.29 2.13
CA PRO A 38 -1.53 4.43 3.58
C PRO A 38 -0.48 3.50 4.19
N LYS A 39 0.41 4.04 5.03
CA LYS A 39 1.31 3.20 5.82
C LYS A 39 0.50 2.57 6.94
N GLU A 40 0.38 1.24 6.93
CA GLU A 40 -0.22 0.48 8.01
C GLU A 40 0.80 0.16 9.10
N ARG A 41 0.35 0.12 10.35
CA ARG A 41 1.19 -0.26 11.48
C ARG A 41 1.11 -1.77 11.68
N ALA A 42 2.18 -2.49 11.33
CA ALA A 42 2.31 -3.89 11.64
C ALA A 42 2.90 -4.09 13.06
N ASN A 43 2.23 -4.90 13.89
CA ASN A 43 2.76 -5.34 15.17
C ASN A 43 3.26 -6.77 15.02
N PHE A 44 4.55 -7.00 15.24
CA PHE A 44 5.15 -8.33 15.18
C PHE A 44 6.18 -8.49 16.29
N THR A 45 6.44 -9.75 16.65
CA THR A 45 7.40 -10.10 17.69
C THR A 45 8.76 -10.37 17.05
N ILE A 46 9.81 -9.80 17.64
CA ILE A 46 11.21 -10.04 17.26
C ILE A 46 11.98 -10.38 18.51
N ASP A 47 12.97 -11.27 18.40
CA ASP A 47 13.91 -11.53 19.47
C ASP A 47 14.59 -10.24 19.96
N ALA A 48 14.63 -10.06 21.29
CA ALA A 48 15.10 -8.83 21.92
C ALA A 48 16.61 -8.57 21.68
N LYS A 49 17.43 -9.63 21.58
CA LYS A 49 18.86 -9.51 21.31
C LYS A 49 19.08 -9.01 19.88
N ILE A 50 18.37 -9.59 18.92
CA ILE A 50 18.43 -9.18 17.51
C ILE A 50 17.95 -7.73 17.34
N LEU A 51 16.81 -7.38 17.93
CA LEU A 51 16.27 -6.02 17.84
C LEU A 51 17.25 -4.98 18.39
N ARG A 52 17.90 -5.28 19.52
CA ARG A 52 18.89 -4.37 20.14
C ARG A 52 20.11 -4.19 19.25
N GLN A 53 20.66 -5.27 18.70
CA GLN A 53 21.81 -5.20 17.79
C GLN A 53 21.47 -4.42 16.52
N TYR A 54 20.31 -4.71 15.93
CA TYR A 54 19.85 -4.02 14.72
C TYR A 54 19.59 -2.54 14.95
N ARG A 55 19.00 -2.17 16.10
CA ARG A 55 18.78 -0.78 16.48
C ARG A 55 20.08 -0.01 16.66
N ALA A 56 21.09 -0.63 17.30
CA ALA A 56 22.41 -0.02 17.45
C ALA A 56 23.05 0.22 16.07
N HIS A 57 23.04 -0.79 15.20
CA HIS A 57 23.53 -0.69 13.82
C HIS A 57 22.85 0.45 13.05
N CYS A 58 21.51 0.53 13.10
CA CYS A 58 20.78 1.60 12.43
C CYS A 58 21.14 2.99 12.98
N LYS A 59 21.33 3.11 14.30
CA LYS A 59 21.72 4.38 14.93
C LYS A 59 23.12 4.83 14.51
N GLU A 60 24.09 3.91 14.52
CA GLU A 60 25.48 4.18 14.13
C GLU A 60 25.60 4.62 12.66
N GLN A 61 24.76 4.04 11.80
CA GLN A 61 24.76 4.31 10.35
C GLN A 61 23.79 5.41 9.93
N GLY A 62 23.06 6.04 10.86
CA GLY A 62 22.06 7.07 10.54
C GLY A 62 20.87 6.57 9.71
N LEU A 63 20.52 5.28 9.82
CA LEU A 63 19.50 4.63 9.01
C LEU A 63 18.13 4.58 9.70
N ASN A 64 17.06 4.75 8.92
CA ASN A 64 15.70 4.50 9.38
C ASN A 64 15.42 2.99 9.43
N MET A 65 15.16 2.48 10.63
CA MET A 65 14.91 1.07 10.90
C MET A 65 13.69 0.53 10.11
N SER A 66 12.57 1.27 10.09
CA SER A 66 11.35 0.85 9.40
C SER A 66 11.55 0.79 7.88
N ALA A 67 12.23 1.78 7.31
CA ALA A 67 12.51 1.80 5.86
C ALA A 67 13.42 0.65 5.42
N ARG A 68 14.36 0.24 6.26
CA ARG A 68 15.22 -0.92 5.97
C ARG A 68 14.45 -2.23 6.04
N ILE A 69 13.59 -2.41 7.04
CA ILE A 69 12.72 -3.59 7.14
C ILE A 69 11.80 -3.67 5.92
N GLU A 70 11.17 -2.56 5.54
CA GLU A 70 10.33 -2.43 4.33
C GLU A 70 11.09 -2.89 3.07
N LYS A 71 12.33 -2.41 2.87
CA LYS A 71 13.19 -2.84 1.77
C LYS A 71 13.52 -4.34 1.77
N TYR A 72 13.76 -4.92 2.94
CA TYR A 72 14.03 -6.36 3.03
C TYR A 72 12.79 -7.19 2.68
N ILE A 73 11.61 -6.75 3.12
CA ILE A 73 10.34 -7.38 2.76
C ILE A 73 10.10 -7.28 1.25
N GLU A 74 10.34 -6.11 0.63
CA GLU A 74 10.23 -5.94 -0.82
C GLU A 74 11.16 -6.89 -1.60
N GLN A 75 12.41 -7.04 -1.13
CA GLN A 75 13.38 -7.97 -1.72
C GLN A 75 12.92 -9.42 -1.59
N GLU A 76 12.38 -9.81 -0.44
CA GLU A 76 11.83 -11.15 -0.23
C GLU A 76 10.66 -11.42 -1.18
N LEU A 77 9.71 -10.49 -1.28
CA LEU A 77 8.57 -10.59 -2.20
C LEU A 77 8.99 -10.65 -3.68
N SER A 78 10.05 -9.92 -4.05
CA SER A 78 10.59 -9.92 -5.42
C SER A 78 11.28 -11.24 -5.78
N ASN A 79 11.84 -11.93 -4.78
CA ASN A 79 12.53 -13.21 -4.92
C ASN A 79 11.59 -14.41 -4.81
N LEU A 80 10.34 -14.22 -4.38
CA LEU A 80 9.36 -15.29 -4.43
C LEU A 80 9.02 -15.61 -5.90
N PRO A 81 9.10 -16.88 -6.34
CA PRO A 81 8.46 -17.26 -7.59
C PRO A 81 6.98 -16.92 -7.46
N LEU A 82 6.42 -16.18 -8.42
CA LEU A 82 5.02 -15.78 -8.47
C LEU A 82 4.12 -16.98 -8.15
N SER A 83 3.75 -17.13 -6.87
CA SER A 83 2.78 -18.12 -6.45
C SER A 83 1.48 -17.68 -7.08
N LYS A 84 1.08 -18.45 -8.09
CA LYS A 84 -0.12 -18.31 -8.90
C LYS A 84 -1.22 -17.60 -8.11
N LYS A 85 -1.66 -16.44 -8.60
CA LYS A 85 -2.98 -15.89 -8.25
C LYS A 85 -4.01 -17.01 -8.51
N LYS A 86 -4.38 -17.74 -7.45
CA LYS A 86 -5.59 -18.55 -7.41
C LYS A 86 -6.71 -17.63 -6.94
N GLY A 87 -7.77 -17.59 -7.73
CA GLY A 87 -9.02 -16.86 -7.46
C GLY A 87 -9.49 -16.24 -8.76
N LYS A 88 -10.15 -17.02 -9.63
CA LYS A 88 -11.61 -17.28 -9.65
C LYS A 88 -12.40 -16.02 -9.99
#